data_AF-A0A2V9VLS7-F1
#
_entry.id   AF-A0A2V9VLS7-F1
#
_cell.length_a   1.000
_cell.length_b   1.000
_cell.length_c   1.000
_cell.angle_alpha   90.00
_cell.angle_beta   90.00
_cell.angle_gamma   90.00
#
_symmetry.space_group_name_H-M   'P 1'
#
loop_
_entity.id
_entity.type
_entity.pdbx_description
1 polymer ?
#
loop_
_entity_poly.entity_id
_entity_poly.type
_entity_poly.pdbx_seq_one_letter_code
_entity_poly.pdbx_strand_id
1 'polypeptide(L)'
;RGAEDVGTGLKLVPHTNTVAYPITENGTTNLWLQPLDGSAGRQLTHLTSEPIADFAWSPDGKILAVTSQHDVADVVLLKEGNP
;
A
#
# COMPACT_ATOMS: atom_id res chain seq x y z
N ARG A 1 -2.55 24.75 -1.24
CA ARG A 1 -2.07 23.90 -2.36
C ARG A 1 -2.15 22.45 -1.89
N GLY A 2 -3.36 21.91 -1.86
CA GLY A 2 -3.58 20.48 -1.68
C GLY A 2 -3.63 19.90 -3.08
N ALA A 3 -2.64 19.12 -3.45
CA ALA A 3 -2.82 18.19 -4.55
C ALA A 3 -3.67 17.07 -3.95
N GLU A 4 -4.90 16.98 -4.44
CA GLU A 4 -5.73 15.80 -4.30
C GLU A 4 -5.03 14.71 -5.13
N ASP A 5 -4.05 14.06 -4.50
CA ASP A 5 -3.30 12.96 -5.09
C ASP A 5 -4.25 11.76 -5.11
N VAL A 6 -5.03 11.66 -6.19
CA VAL A 6 -5.80 10.46 -6.50
C VAL A 6 -4.78 9.37 -6.77
N GLY A 7 -4.47 8.63 -5.70
CA GLY A 7 -3.23 7.89 -5.51
C GLY A 7 -2.78 7.06 -6.70
N THR A 8 -1.84 7.60 -7.48
CA THR A 8 -0.78 6.75 -8.00
C THR A 8 -0.08 6.15 -6.79
N GLY A 9 -0.29 4.87 -6.50
CA GLY A 9 0.37 4.18 -5.37
C GLY A 9 1.91 4.23 -5.43
N LEU A 10 2.49 4.78 -6.49
CA LEU A 10 3.91 5.04 -6.64
C LEU A 10 4.28 6.41 -6.05
N LYS A 11 5.28 6.45 -5.16
CA LYS A 11 5.79 7.68 -4.54
C LYS A 11 7.32 7.71 -4.62
N LEU A 12 7.91 8.89 -4.82
CA LEU A 12 9.37 9.05 -4.73
C LEU A 12 9.83 8.88 -3.28
N VAL A 13 10.99 8.25 -3.09
CA VAL A 13 11.67 8.22 -1.79
C VAL A 13 12.51 9.50 -1.67
N PRO A 14 12.25 10.38 -0.67
CA PRO A 14 12.88 11.68 -0.56
C PRO A 14 14.41 11.64 -0.63
N HIS A 15 14.99 12.59 -1.38
CA HIS A 15 16.45 12.73 -1.56
C HIS A 15 17.16 11.52 -2.19
N THR A 16 16.42 10.62 -2.82
CA THR A 16 16.98 9.47 -3.53
C THR A 16 16.52 9.44 -4.99
N ASN A 17 17.16 8.60 -5.80
CA ASN A 17 16.73 8.28 -7.16
C ASN A 17 15.92 6.97 -7.18
N THR A 18 14.95 6.84 -6.28
CA THR A 18 14.17 5.60 -6.06
C THR A 18 12.69 5.92 -6.00
N VAL A 19 11.86 5.03 -6.55
CA VAL A 19 10.42 5.02 -6.36
C VAL A 19 10.00 3.87 -5.45
N ALA A 20 9.05 4.14 -4.56
CA ALA A 20 8.36 3.15 -3.75
C ALA A 20 6.97 2.89 -4.35
N TYR A 21 6.53 1.64 -4.43
CA TYR A 21 5.24 1.27 -5.00
C TYR A 21 4.69 -0.01 -4.37
N PRO A 22 3.35 -0.17 -4.25
CA PRO A 22 2.74 -1.37 -3.74
C PRO A 22 2.76 -2.49 -4.79
N ILE A 23 2.96 -3.72 -4.33
CA ILE A 23 2.65 -4.93 -5.05
C ILE A 23 1.72 -5.76 -4.16
N THR A 24 0.58 -6.19 -4.71
CA THR A 24 -0.37 -7.08 -4.03
C THR A 24 -0.23 -8.48 -4.57
N GLU A 25 0.14 -9.42 -3.69
CA GLU A 25 0.25 -10.84 -4.00
C GLU A 25 -0.52 -11.63 -2.93
N ASN A 26 -1.34 -12.58 -3.35
CA ASN A 26 -2.14 -13.44 -2.46
C ASN A 26 -2.96 -12.65 -1.41
N GLY A 27 -3.52 -11.50 -1.80
CA GLY A 27 -4.35 -10.66 -0.94
C GLY A 27 -3.59 -9.80 0.07
N THR A 28 -2.24 -9.81 0.06
CA THR A 28 -1.42 -8.95 0.90
C THR A 28 -0.64 -7.95 0.06
N THR A 29 -0.72 -6.68 0.41
CA THR A 29 0.02 -5.60 -0.24
C THR A 29 1.30 -5.29 0.52
N ASN A 30 2.43 -5.38 -0.17
CA ASN A 30 3.75 -5.01 0.33
C ASN A 30 4.36 -3.91 -0.54
N LEU A 31 5.24 -3.09 0.04
CA LEU A 31 5.94 -2.04 -0.68
C LEU A 31 7.24 -2.57 -1.26
N TRP A 32 7.54 -2.10 -2.47
CA TRP A 32 8.77 -2.38 -3.21
C TRP A 32 9.48 -1.08 -3.54
N LEU A 33 10.80 -1.15 -3.65
CA LEU A 33 11.67 -0.06 -4.07
C LEU A 33 12.27 -0.38 -5.43
N GLN A 34 12.16 0.56 -6.37
CA GLN A 34 12.78 0.47 -7.68
C GLN A 34 13.71 1.68 -7.89
N PRO A 35 15.03 1.46 -7.98
CA PRO A 35 15.96 2.48 -8.44
C PRO A 35 15.63 2.93 -9.86
N LEU A 36 15.70 4.25 -10.12
CA LEU A 36 15.40 4.83 -11.42
C LEU A 36 16.55 4.69 -12.43
N ASP A 37 17.70 4.20 -12.00
CA ASP A 37 18.82 3.84 -12.88
C ASP A 37 18.63 2.49 -13.59
N GLY A 38 17.53 1.77 -13.31
CA GLY A 38 17.18 0.49 -13.91
C GLY A 38 17.82 -0.72 -13.21
N SER A 39 18.55 -0.53 -12.11
CA SER A 39 19.03 -1.64 -11.28
C SER A 39 17.88 -2.39 -10.61
N ALA A 40 18.16 -3.60 -10.11
CA ALA A 40 17.12 -4.47 -9.57
C ALA A 40 16.38 -3.84 -8.38
N GLY A 41 15.05 -3.88 -8.45
CA GLY A 41 14.19 -3.50 -7.32
C GLY A 41 14.30 -4.49 -6.16
N ARG A 42 13.87 -4.06 -4.98
CA ARG A 42 13.82 -4.90 -3.78
C ARG A 42 12.53 -4.67 -3.00
N GLN A 43 12.03 -5.72 -2.37
CA GLN A 43 10.94 -5.63 -1.43
C GLN A 43 11.38 -4.86 -0.18
N LEU A 44 10.53 -3.96 0.31
CA LEU A 44 10.77 -3.14 1.50
C LEU A 44 10.05 -3.69 2.72
N THR A 45 8.83 -4.17 2.55
CA THR A 45 8.00 -4.73 3.62
C THR A 45 7.70 -6.19 3.36
N HIS A 46 7.58 -7.00 4.42
CA HIS A 46 7.33 -8.44 4.34
C HIS A 46 6.14 -8.84 5.22
N LEU A 47 5.00 -8.18 5.00
CA LEU A 47 3.75 -8.48 5.69
C LEU A 47 3.17 -9.78 5.16
N THR A 48 2.64 -10.60 6.07
CA THR A 48 1.98 -11.89 5.78
C THR A 48 0.47 -11.85 6.05
N SER A 49 0.03 -10.86 6.79
CA SER A 49 -1.35 -10.48 7.07
C SER A 49 -1.32 -8.95 7.25
N GLU A 50 -2.39 -8.26 6.90
CA GLU A 50 -2.48 -6.78 6.82
C GLU A 50 -1.94 -6.15 5.54
N PRO A 51 -2.78 -5.94 4.51
CA PRO A 51 -2.38 -5.21 3.33
C PRO A 51 -2.17 -3.72 3.64
N ILE A 52 -1.06 -3.17 3.14
CA ILE A 52 -0.85 -1.72 3.12
C ILE A 52 -1.85 -1.07 2.15
N ALA A 53 -2.63 -0.13 2.67
CA ALA A 53 -3.60 0.66 1.92
C ALA A 53 -3.00 1.98 1.39
N ASP A 54 -2.18 2.67 2.18
CA ASP A 54 -1.44 3.87 1.78
C ASP A 54 -0.16 4.03 2.61
N PHE A 55 0.77 4.87 2.13
CA PHE A 55 2.03 5.14 2.80
C PHE A 55 2.58 6.54 2.50
N ALA A 56 3.41 7.08 3.40
CA ALA A 56 4.10 8.35 3.20
C ALA A 56 5.46 8.37 3.90
N TRP A 57 6.44 9.00 3.25
CA TRP A 57 7.76 9.22 3.84
C TRP A 57 7.80 10.53 4.62
N SER A 58 8.53 10.57 5.73
CA SER A 58 8.95 11.83 6.33
C SER A 58 9.80 12.64 5.33
N PRO A 59 9.83 13.99 5.43
CA PRO A 59 10.61 14.80 4.50
C PRO A 59 12.10 14.43 4.44
N ASP A 60 12.67 13.96 5.56
CA ASP A 60 14.05 13.50 5.63
C ASP A 60 14.27 12.04 5.14
N GLY A 61 13.21 11.36 4.72
CA GLY A 61 13.23 9.99 4.19
C GLY A 61 13.50 8.90 5.23
N LYS A 62 13.57 9.24 6.53
CA LYS A 62 13.96 8.28 7.59
C LYS A 62 12.80 7.50 8.17
N ILE A 63 11.57 8.01 8.04
CA ILE A 63 10.38 7.41 8.62
C ILE A 63 9.40 7.12 7.50
N LEU A 64 8.83 5.93 7.51
CA LEU A 64 7.74 5.51 6.66
C LEU A 64 6.48 5.34 7.51
N ALA A 65 5.47 6.15 7.26
CA ALA A 65 4.12 5.94 7.76
C ALA A 65 3.36 5.02 6.81
N VAL A 66 2.59 4.08 7.35
CA VAL A 66 1.72 3.18 6.60
C VAL A 66 0.35 3.11 7.25
N THR A 67 -0.69 2.92 6.45
CA THR A 67 -2.04 2.57 6.92
C THR A 67 -2.42 1.22 6.36
N SER A 68 -3.10 0.39 7.15
CA SER A 68 -3.74 -0.84 6.68
C SER A 68 -5.25 -0.64 6.59
N GLN A 69 -5.90 -1.41 5.72
CA GLN A 69 -7.36 -1.50 5.65
C GLN A 69 -7.77 -2.96 5.81
N HIS A 70 -8.78 -3.18 6.64
CA HIS A 70 -9.40 -4.48 6.83
C HIS A 70 -10.84 -4.39 6.34
N ASP A 71 -11.16 -5.15 5.30
CA ASP A 71 -12.54 -5.30 4.88
C ASP A 71 -13.18 -6.41 5.71
N VAL A 72 -14.15 -6.03 6.56
CA VAL A 72 -14.96 -6.98 7.32
C VAL A 72 -16.31 -7.10 6.61
N ALA A 73 -16.65 -8.30 6.18
CA ALA A 73 -17.94 -8.59 5.55
C ALA A 73 -18.66 -9.70 6.32
N ASP A 74 -19.89 -9.41 6.74
CA ASP A 74 -20.80 -10.40 7.30
C ASP A 74 -21.76 -10.90 6.22
N VAL A 75 -21.93 -12.21 6.13
CA VAL A 75 -22.95 -12.82 5.27
C VAL A 75 -24.19 -13.10 6.10
N VAL A 76 -25.27 -12.37 5.81
CA VAL A 76 -26.57 -12.62 6.44
C VAL A 76 -27.48 -13.33 5.44
N LEU A 77 -27.94 -14.54 5.80
CA LEU A 77 -28.98 -15.22 5.05
C LEU A 77 -30.36 -14.71 5.52
N LEU A 78 -31.06 -14.00 4.64
CA LEU A 78 -32.47 -13.69 4.83
C LEU A 78 -33.30 -14.80 4.19
N LYS A 79 -34.20 -15.41 4.97
CA LYS A 79 -35.22 -16.34 4.47
C LYS A 79 -36.58 -15.73 4.71
N GLU A 80 -37.38 -15.64 3.65
CA GLU A 80 -38.78 -15.24 3.76
C GLU A 80 -39.56 -16.30 4.55
N GLY A 81 -40.27 -15.86 5.59
CA GLY A 81 -41.20 -16.72 6.31
C GLY A 81 -42.41 -16.98 5.41
N ASN A 82 -42.63 -18.23 5.02
CA ASN A 82 -43.87 -18.64 4.35
C ASN A 82 -45.06 -18.36 5.29
N PRO A 83 -46.22 -17.89 4.78
CA PRO A 83 -47.32 -17.40 5.61
C PRO A 83 -47.91 -18.45 6.55
#